data_AF-A0A6P4IPS0-F1
#
_entry.id   AF-A0A6P4IPS0-F1
#
_cell.length_a   1.000
_cell.length_b   1.000
_cell.length_c   1.000
_cell.angle_alpha   90.00
_cell.angle_beta   90.00
_cell.angle_gamma   90.00
#
_symmetry.space_group_name_H-M   'P 1'
#
loop_
_entity.id
_entity.type
_entity.pdbx_description
1 polymer ?
#
loop_
_entity_poly.entity_id
_entity_poly.type
_entity_poly.pdbx_seq_one_letter_code
_entity_poly.pdbx_strand_id
1 'polypeptide(L)'
;MKSEKLKRNFWVSAEIECMLNLIKEVNNCQGALSTSTTQYTFIQIANQMKKHGFPNKSPTQIRRKWFQMKSAYLCYKKGNVDRLFLIPEKFRNVIAQFVESGEKIGRSNLSTISTGNPAIHQQESISEEDTSITDKFMKQIRRNNKSVLLEFAKLEESLLEYEHKCQFIRDKNIIKQLEVN
;
A
#
# COMPACT_ATOMS: atom_id res chain seq x y z
N MET A 1 22.49 39.63 -7.57
CA MET A 1 21.19 38.93 -7.49
C MET A 1 21.33 37.82 -6.45
N LYS A 2 20.66 37.93 -5.31
CA LYS A 2 20.74 36.93 -4.23
C LYS A 2 19.92 35.72 -4.66
N SER A 3 20.55 34.57 -4.82
CA SER A 3 19.88 33.28 -5.05
C SER A 3 19.05 32.96 -3.80
N GLU A 4 17.76 33.26 -3.88
CA GLU A 4 16.78 32.89 -2.87
C GLU A 4 16.87 31.38 -2.67
N LYS A 5 17.37 30.96 -1.50
CA LYS A 5 17.53 29.54 -1.16
C LYS A 5 16.13 28.94 -1.08
N LEU A 6 15.63 28.45 -2.21
CA LEU A 6 14.37 27.72 -2.30
C LEU A 6 14.35 26.66 -1.19
N LYS A 7 13.28 26.68 -0.41
CA LYS A 7 13.03 25.76 0.71
C LYS A 7 13.35 24.33 0.26
N ARG A 8 14.31 23.68 0.95
CA ARG A 8 14.76 22.32 0.61
C ARG A 8 13.54 21.40 0.47
N ASN A 9 13.46 20.65 -0.63
CA ASN A 9 12.39 19.69 -0.93
C ASN A 9 10.98 20.28 -1.16
N PHE A 10 10.88 21.54 -1.58
CA PHE A 10 9.59 22.08 -2.03
C PHE A 10 9.19 21.47 -3.38
N TRP A 11 7.91 21.10 -3.50
CA TRP A 11 7.32 20.53 -4.71
C TRP A 11 6.21 21.44 -5.21
N VAL A 12 6.39 22.00 -6.39
CA VAL A 12 5.34 22.76 -7.08
C VAL A 12 4.45 21.80 -7.85
N SER A 13 3.19 22.19 -8.02
CA SER A 13 2.23 21.51 -8.88
C SER A 13 2.79 21.05 -10.22
N ALA A 14 3.44 21.94 -10.98
CA ALA A 14 3.98 21.62 -12.29
C ALA A 14 5.11 20.55 -12.23
N GLU A 15 5.91 20.56 -11.16
CA GLU A 15 6.96 19.54 -10.95
C GLU A 15 6.34 18.16 -10.69
N ILE A 16 5.28 18.10 -9.88
CA ILE A 16 4.57 16.85 -9.59
C ILE A 16 3.91 16.31 -10.86
N GLU A 17 3.28 17.18 -11.64
CA GLU A 17 2.63 16.82 -12.89
C GLU A 17 3.62 16.27 -13.92
N CYS A 18 4.74 16.97 -14.14
CA CYS A 18 5.82 16.50 -14.99
C CYS A 18 6.36 15.14 -14.54
N MET A 19 6.61 14.98 -13.22
CA MET A 19 7.05 13.71 -12.65
C MET A 19 6.06 12.57 -12.93
N LEU A 20 4.77 12.79 -12.69
CA LEU A 20 3.75 11.75 -12.87
C LEU A 20 3.57 11.37 -14.35
N ASN A 21 3.65 12.33 -15.26
CA ASN A 21 3.59 12.07 -16.70
C ASN A 21 4.78 11.22 -17.16
N LEU A 22 6.00 11.53 -16.70
CA LEU A 22 7.19 10.74 -17.01
C LEU A 22 7.12 9.33 -16.42
N ILE A 23 6.59 9.16 -15.20
CA ILE A 23 6.36 7.83 -14.62
C ILE A 23 5.35 7.04 -15.46
N LYS A 24 4.30 7.70 -15.96
CA LYS A 24 3.29 7.08 -16.84
C LYS A 24 3.93 6.59 -18.14
N GLU A 25 4.74 7.43 -18.76
CA GLU A 25 5.46 7.13 -19.99
C GLU A 25 6.39 5.92 -19.81
N VAL A 26 7.20 5.92 -18.75
CA VAL A 26 8.12 4.79 -18.47
C VAL A 26 7.36 3.49 -18.21
N ASN A 27 6.25 3.53 -17.45
CA ASN A 27 5.43 2.33 -17.22
C ASN A 27 4.78 1.80 -18.51
N ASN A 28 4.38 2.69 -19.42
CA ASN A 28 3.84 2.28 -20.72
C ASN A 28 4.92 1.64 -21.60
N CYS A 29 6.16 2.17 -21.58
CA CYS A 29 7.27 1.64 -22.36
C CYS A 29 7.82 0.31 -21.81
N GLN A 30 7.80 0.09 -20.50
CA GLN A 30 8.29 -1.13 -19.88
C GLN A 30 7.31 -2.32 -19.98
N GLY A 31 6.08 -2.07 -20.45
CA GLY A 31 5.02 -3.07 -20.50
C GLY A 31 4.57 -3.55 -19.11
N ALA A 32 3.42 -4.21 -19.05
CA ALA A 32 2.82 -4.71 -17.81
C ALA A 32 3.68 -5.78 -17.07
N LEU A 33 4.85 -6.16 -17.62
CA LEU A 33 5.77 -7.15 -17.06
C LEU A 33 6.65 -6.61 -15.91
N SER A 34 6.90 -5.30 -15.86
CA SER A 34 7.73 -4.69 -14.81
C SER A 34 6.91 -3.77 -13.92
N THR A 35 6.37 -4.30 -12.83
CA THR A 35 5.78 -3.48 -11.76
C THR A 35 6.85 -2.80 -10.87
N SER A 36 8.13 -3.03 -11.17
CA SER A 36 9.26 -2.64 -10.34
C SER A 36 10.02 -1.45 -10.96
N THR A 37 9.67 -0.24 -10.54
CA THR A 37 10.48 0.96 -10.81
C THR A 37 11.84 0.83 -10.13
N THR A 38 12.88 0.55 -10.92
CA THR A 38 14.28 0.43 -10.46
C THR A 38 14.91 1.80 -10.18
N GLN A 39 16.05 1.82 -9.49
CA GLN A 39 16.79 3.07 -9.26
C GLN A 39 17.17 3.77 -10.57
N TYR A 40 17.51 2.99 -11.61
CA TYR A 40 17.83 3.50 -12.94
C TYR A 40 16.64 4.24 -13.58
N THR A 41 15.41 3.76 -13.39
CA THR A 41 14.20 4.43 -13.87
C THR A 41 14.09 5.86 -13.31
N PHE A 42 14.37 6.05 -12.02
CA PHE A 42 14.33 7.38 -11.42
C PHE A 42 15.47 8.30 -11.86
N ILE A 43 16.62 7.74 -12.27
CA ILE A 43 17.70 8.50 -12.89
C ILE A 43 17.26 9.03 -14.26
N GLN A 44 16.62 8.19 -15.07
CA GLN A 44 16.08 8.61 -16.37
C GLN A 44 15.01 9.70 -16.21
N ILE A 45 14.08 9.52 -15.27
CA ILE A 45 13.04 10.51 -14.98
C ILE A 45 13.68 11.84 -14.53
N ALA A 46 14.69 11.82 -13.65
CA ALA A 46 15.37 13.04 -13.22
C ALA A 46 16.02 13.78 -14.39
N ASN A 47 16.67 13.05 -15.30
CA ASN A 47 17.27 13.63 -16.50
C ASN A 47 16.22 14.25 -17.43
N GLN A 48 15.06 13.63 -17.58
CA GLN A 48 13.96 14.21 -18.36
C GLN A 48 13.35 15.42 -17.67
N MET A 49 13.10 15.38 -16.35
CA MET A 49 12.63 16.54 -15.58
C MET A 49 13.57 17.74 -15.74
N LYS A 50 14.89 17.51 -15.77
CA LYS A 50 15.88 18.56 -16.04
C LYS A 50 15.68 19.21 -17.42
N LYS A 51 15.37 18.43 -18.45
CA LYS A 51 15.07 18.95 -19.80
C LYS A 51 13.76 19.74 -19.85
N HIS A 52 12.78 19.36 -19.03
CA HIS A 52 11.51 20.08 -18.89
C HIS A 52 11.58 21.33 -17.99
N GLY A 53 12.77 21.78 -17.60
CA GLY A 53 12.95 23.00 -16.81
C GLY A 53 12.92 22.80 -15.29
N PHE A 54 12.97 21.55 -14.81
CA PHE A 54 12.99 21.21 -13.38
C PHE A 54 14.32 20.55 -12.96
N PRO A 55 15.47 21.27 -13.00
CA PRO A 55 16.80 20.69 -12.76
C PRO A 55 17.07 20.31 -11.30
N ASN A 56 16.27 20.81 -10.35
CA ASN A 56 16.56 20.76 -8.92
C ASN A 56 16.02 19.50 -8.23
N LYS A 57 15.54 18.50 -8.98
CA LYS A 57 14.94 17.28 -8.45
C LYS A 57 15.84 16.07 -8.70
N SER A 58 16.47 15.57 -7.64
CA SER A 58 17.32 14.39 -7.72
C SER A 58 16.50 13.11 -7.87
N PRO A 59 17.09 12.02 -8.43
CA PRO A 59 16.43 10.72 -8.55
C PRO A 59 15.83 10.23 -7.23
N THR A 60 16.56 10.43 -6.12
CA THR A 60 16.12 10.04 -4.77
C THR A 60 14.92 10.86 -4.31
N GLN A 61 14.87 12.16 -4.60
CA GLN A 61 13.73 13.01 -4.24
C GLN A 61 12.49 12.61 -5.03
N ILE A 62 12.64 12.35 -6.33
CA ILE A 62 11.57 11.88 -7.21
C ILE A 62 11.00 10.56 -6.70
N ARG A 63 11.89 9.58 -6.46
CA ARG A 63 11.51 8.28 -5.89
C ARG A 63 10.73 8.46 -4.59
N ARG A 64 11.27 9.22 -3.64
CA ARG A 64 10.63 9.47 -2.34
C ARG A 64 9.25 10.11 -2.50
N LYS A 65 9.12 11.10 -3.40
CA LYS A 65 7.85 11.79 -3.63
C LYS A 65 6.80 10.86 -4.24
N TRP A 66 7.18 10.09 -5.26
CA TRP A 66 6.33 9.08 -5.87
C TRP A 66 5.80 8.08 -4.83
N PHE A 67 6.70 7.47 -4.05
CA PHE A 67 6.29 6.49 -3.04
C PHE A 67 5.49 7.12 -1.89
N GLN A 68 5.74 8.38 -1.53
CA GLN A 68 4.91 9.10 -0.57
C GLN A 68 3.45 9.17 -1.04
N MET A 69 3.23 9.58 -2.29
CA MET A 69 1.88 9.71 -2.86
C MET A 69 1.22 8.35 -3.08
N LYS A 70 1.96 7.37 -3.62
CA LYS A 70 1.47 6.00 -3.83
C LYS A 70 1.05 5.33 -2.52
N SER A 71 1.89 5.40 -1.49
CA SER A 71 1.60 4.79 -0.19
C SER A 71 0.46 5.50 0.54
N ALA A 72 0.37 6.82 0.44
CA ALA A 72 -0.75 7.58 0.98
C ALA A 72 -2.10 7.11 0.38
N TYR A 73 -2.15 6.89 -0.93
CA TYR A 73 -3.35 6.36 -1.60
C TYR A 73 -3.67 4.92 -1.19
N LEU A 74 -2.65 4.06 -1.08
CA LEU A 74 -2.84 2.68 -0.62
C LEU A 74 -3.37 2.61 0.82
N CYS A 75 -2.92 3.48 1.72
CA CYS A 75 -3.46 3.58 3.07
C CYS A 75 -4.90 4.10 3.07
N TYR A 76 -5.22 5.08 2.22
CA TYR A 76 -6.59 5.54 2.01
C TYR A 76 -7.52 4.40 1.58
N LYS A 77 -7.10 3.58 0.61
CA LYS A 77 -7.87 2.40 0.16
C LYS A 77 -8.08 1.35 1.25
N LYS A 78 -7.21 1.30 2.27
CA LYS A 78 -7.34 0.43 3.44
C LYS A 78 -8.22 1.02 4.56
N GLY A 79 -8.90 2.14 4.31
CA GLY A 79 -9.80 2.79 5.28
C GLY A 79 -9.18 3.96 6.04
N ASN A 80 -7.90 4.30 5.81
CA ASN A 80 -7.26 5.44 6.47
C ASN A 80 -7.47 6.75 5.67
N VAL A 81 -8.61 7.40 5.89
CA VAL A 81 -9.08 8.55 5.09
C VAL A 81 -8.10 9.74 5.14
N ASP A 82 -7.50 9.99 6.30
CA ASP A 82 -6.62 11.14 6.52
C ASP A 82 -5.36 11.13 5.64
N ARG A 83 -4.92 9.95 5.20
CA ARG A 83 -3.75 9.83 4.32
C ARG A 83 -3.99 10.48 2.97
N LEU A 84 -5.23 10.63 2.53
CA LEU A 84 -5.58 11.27 1.27
C LEU A 84 -5.19 12.77 1.24
N PHE A 85 -5.11 13.44 2.40
CA PHE A 85 -4.66 14.83 2.50
C PHE A 85 -3.18 15.03 2.14
N LEU A 86 -2.37 13.96 2.13
CA LEU A 86 -0.97 14.01 1.70
C LEU A 86 -0.81 14.07 0.18
N ILE A 87 -1.91 13.90 -0.57
CA ILE A 87 -1.96 13.95 -2.02
C ILE A 87 -2.78 15.19 -2.41
N PRO A 88 -2.18 16.16 -3.14
CA PRO A 88 -2.94 17.28 -3.67
C PRO A 88 -4.07 16.79 -4.57
N GLU A 89 -5.25 17.40 -4.44
CA GLU A 89 -6.52 16.85 -4.94
C GLU A 89 -6.49 16.47 -6.42
N LYS A 90 -5.95 17.36 -7.25
CA LYS A 90 -5.85 17.15 -8.70
C LYS A 90 -5.03 15.93 -9.13
N PHE A 91 -4.17 15.40 -8.26
CA PHE A 91 -3.36 14.23 -8.58
C PHE A 91 -3.96 12.91 -8.09
N ARG A 92 -5.03 12.94 -7.29
CA ARG A 92 -5.62 11.73 -6.69
C ARG A 92 -6.04 10.70 -7.75
N ASN A 93 -6.73 11.16 -8.80
CA ASN A 93 -7.18 10.30 -9.91
C ASN A 93 -6.01 9.67 -10.68
N VAL A 94 -4.92 10.42 -10.86
CA VAL A 94 -3.72 9.91 -11.53
C VAL A 94 -3.09 8.78 -10.71
N ILE A 95 -2.94 8.97 -9.40
CA ILE A 95 -2.41 7.93 -8.50
C ILE A 95 -3.35 6.70 -8.45
N ALA A 96 -4.67 6.92 -8.40
CA ALA A 96 -5.67 5.86 -8.46
C ALA A 96 -5.47 4.98 -9.70
N GLN A 97 -5.36 5.61 -10.88
CA GLN A 97 -5.11 4.92 -12.14
C GLN A 97 -3.85 4.05 -12.06
N PHE A 98 -2.74 4.56 -11.52
CA PHE A 98 -1.51 3.78 -11.38
C PHE A 98 -1.65 2.56 -10.46
N VAL A 99 -2.36 2.70 -9.35
CA VAL A 99 -2.51 1.63 -8.36
C VAL A 99 -3.48 0.56 -8.85
N GLU A 100 -4.59 0.98 -9.44
CA GLU A 100 -5.68 0.09 -9.86
C GLU A 100 -5.39 -0.61 -11.19
N SER A 101 -4.67 0.03 -12.11
CA SER A 101 -4.27 -0.60 -13.37
C SER A 101 -3.30 -1.78 -13.13
N GLY A 102 -2.49 -1.73 -12.07
CA GLY A 102 -1.62 -2.84 -11.66
C GLY A 102 -2.34 -3.99 -10.97
N GLU A 103 -3.48 -3.74 -10.31
CA GLU A 103 -4.27 -4.79 -9.65
C GLU A 103 -5.05 -5.67 -10.64
N LYS A 104 -5.42 -5.13 -11.82
CA LYS A 104 -6.17 -5.88 -12.83
C LYS A 104 -5.35 -7.00 -13.49
N ILE A 105 -4.02 -6.88 -13.57
CA ILE A 105 -3.14 -7.91 -14.16
C ILE A 105 -2.79 -9.02 -13.14
N GLY A 106 -2.86 -8.75 -11.83
CA GLY A 106 -2.48 -9.71 -10.79
C GLY A 106 -3.62 -10.52 -10.16
N ARG A 107 -4.88 -10.27 -10.55
CA ARG A 107 -6.07 -10.90 -9.92
C ARG A 107 -6.96 -11.70 -10.89
N SER A 108 -6.63 -11.77 -12.17
CA SER A 108 -7.46 -12.43 -13.18
C SER A 108 -7.46 -13.97 -13.14
N ASN A 109 -6.73 -14.62 -12.22
CA ASN A 109 -6.66 -16.10 -12.16
C ASN A 109 -7.14 -16.71 -10.83
N LEU A 110 -7.96 -16.03 -10.02
CA LEU A 110 -8.62 -16.74 -8.91
C LEU A 110 -9.93 -16.07 -8.47
N SER A 111 -11.00 -16.34 -9.21
CA SER A 111 -12.36 -16.29 -8.66
C SER A 111 -13.33 -17.10 -9.52
N THR A 112 -13.35 -18.41 -9.29
CA THR A 112 -14.59 -19.19 -9.38
C THR A 112 -14.94 -19.60 -7.96
N ILE A 113 -15.89 -18.87 -7.38
CA ILE A 113 -16.69 -19.35 -6.26
C ILE A 113 -17.57 -20.45 -6.83
N SER A 114 -17.41 -21.68 -6.34
CA SER A 114 -18.49 -22.67 -6.37
C SER A 114 -18.54 -23.38 -5.03
N THR A 115 -19.64 -23.13 -4.34
CA THR A 115 -20.17 -23.83 -3.18
C THR A 115 -20.25 -25.34 -3.45
N GLY A 116 -19.83 -26.17 -2.49
CA GLY A 116 -20.13 -27.61 -2.42
C GLY A 116 -18.91 -28.52 -2.19
N ASN A 117 -18.82 -29.14 -1.01
CA ASN A 117 -18.12 -30.42 -0.82
C ASN A 117 -19.01 -31.57 -1.37
N PRO A 118 -18.53 -32.83 -1.59
CA PRO A 118 -17.24 -33.45 -1.24
C PRO A 118 -16.56 -34.32 -2.35
N ALA A 119 -15.37 -34.85 -2.01
CA ALA A 119 -14.75 -36.12 -2.47
C ALA A 119 -13.86 -36.20 -3.75
N ILE A 120 -12.57 -36.48 -3.48
CA ILE A 120 -11.69 -37.54 -4.05
C ILE A 120 -10.98 -37.37 -5.43
N HIS A 121 -9.64 -37.54 -5.35
CA HIS A 121 -8.60 -37.96 -6.31
C HIS A 121 -8.24 -37.15 -7.57
N GLN A 122 -6.98 -36.68 -7.59
CA GLN A 122 -5.91 -36.87 -8.62
C GLN A 122 -4.74 -35.95 -8.19
N GLN A 123 -3.63 -36.43 -7.63
CA GLN A 123 -2.48 -37.12 -8.24
C GLN A 123 -1.79 -36.31 -9.35
N GLU A 124 -0.45 -36.36 -9.35
CA GLU A 124 0.54 -35.58 -10.13
C GLU A 124 0.93 -34.24 -9.47
N SER A 125 2.20 -33.92 -9.24
CA SER A 125 3.48 -34.58 -9.50
C SER A 125 4.50 -33.91 -8.58
N ILE A 126 5.33 -34.70 -7.91
CA ILE A 126 6.49 -34.24 -7.15
C ILE A 126 7.54 -33.79 -8.17
N SER A 127 7.75 -32.47 -8.29
CA SER A 127 8.99 -31.93 -8.81
C SER A 127 9.70 -31.20 -7.67
N GLU A 128 10.71 -31.85 -7.13
CA GLU A 128 11.75 -31.23 -6.32
C GLU A 128 12.47 -30.18 -7.18
N GLU A 129 11.89 -28.98 -7.27
CA GLU A 129 12.60 -27.83 -7.82
C GLU A 129 13.10 -26.97 -6.67
N ASP A 130 14.43 -26.84 -6.69
CA ASP A 130 15.29 -26.04 -5.86
C ASP A 130 14.62 -24.71 -5.51
N THR A 131 13.96 -24.66 -4.34
CA THR A 131 13.25 -23.46 -3.91
C THR A 131 14.29 -22.40 -3.60
N SER A 132 14.47 -21.51 -4.58
CA SER A 132 15.30 -20.32 -4.51
C SER A 132 15.17 -19.70 -3.13
N ILE A 133 16.29 -19.24 -2.56
CA ILE A 133 16.36 -18.59 -1.24
C ILE A 133 15.25 -17.53 -1.09
N THR A 134 14.92 -16.86 -2.20
CA THR A 134 13.82 -15.90 -2.30
C THR A 134 12.43 -16.50 -2.04
N ASP A 135 12.12 -17.70 -2.51
CA ASP A 135 10.85 -18.38 -2.26
C ASP A 135 10.70 -18.80 -0.81
N LYS A 136 11.78 -19.31 -0.19
CA LYS A 136 11.80 -19.63 1.24
C LYS A 136 11.56 -18.38 2.07
N PHE A 137 12.22 -17.28 1.73
CA PHE A 137 12.00 -15.97 2.36
C PHE A 137 10.55 -15.48 2.20
N MET A 138 10.00 -15.52 0.99
CA MET A 138 8.63 -15.07 0.74
C MET A 138 7.57 -15.97 1.41
N LYS A 139 7.82 -17.28 1.52
CA LYS A 139 7.00 -18.19 2.32
C LYS A 139 7.07 -17.83 3.81
N GLN A 140 8.26 -17.49 4.32
CA GLN A 140 8.43 -17.08 5.71
C GLN A 140 7.70 -15.76 6.02
N ILE A 141 7.83 -14.75 5.16
CA ILE A 141 7.12 -13.46 5.32
C ILE A 141 5.60 -13.67 5.34
N ARG A 142 5.06 -14.51 4.46
CA ARG A 142 3.63 -14.85 4.46
C ARG A 142 3.19 -15.51 5.76
N ARG A 143 3.98 -16.44 6.30
CA ARG A 143 3.71 -17.08 7.59
C ARG A 143 3.74 -16.07 8.74
N ASN A 144 4.76 -15.22 8.80
CA ASN A 144 4.90 -14.20 9.84
C ASN A 144 3.72 -13.23 9.81
N ASN A 145 3.34 -12.73 8.63
CA ASN A 145 2.19 -11.84 8.49
C ASN A 145 0.88 -12.51 8.93
N LYS A 146 0.68 -13.79 8.59
CA LYS A 146 -0.48 -14.55 9.05
C LYS A 146 -0.50 -14.71 10.57
N SER A 147 0.66 -14.97 11.18
CA SER A 147 0.81 -15.07 12.64
C SER A 147 0.46 -13.75 13.33
N VAL A 148 0.99 -12.63 12.83
CA VAL A 148 0.73 -11.30 13.39
C VAL A 148 -0.75 -10.94 13.30
N LEU A 149 -1.40 -11.22 12.17
CA LEU A 149 -2.84 -10.98 12.02
C LEU A 149 -3.69 -11.81 12.99
N LEU A 150 -3.28 -13.06 13.27
CA LEU A 150 -4.00 -13.93 14.20
C LEU A 150 -3.85 -13.44 15.65
N GLU A 151 -2.64 -13.06 16.06
CA GLU A 151 -2.41 -12.48 17.39
C GLU A 151 -3.15 -11.15 17.57
N PHE A 152 -3.19 -10.33 16.50
CA PHE A 152 -3.95 -9.09 16.52
C PHE A 152 -5.45 -9.33 16.72
N ALA A 153 -6.04 -10.26 15.97
CA ALA A 153 -7.46 -10.59 16.11
C ALA A 153 -7.79 -11.13 17.52
N LYS A 154 -6.90 -11.95 18.10
CA LYS A 154 -7.05 -12.46 19.46
C LYS A 154 -6.98 -11.35 20.51
N LEU A 155 -6.12 -10.35 20.30
CA LEU A 155 -6.02 -9.19 21.18
C LEU A 155 -7.29 -8.33 21.10
N GLU A 156 -7.84 -8.11 19.89
CA GLU A 156 -9.10 -7.40 19.71
C GLU A 156 -10.26 -8.10 20.44
N GLU A 157 -10.35 -9.43 20.34
CA GLU A 157 -11.36 -10.22 21.05
C GLU A 157 -11.21 -10.10 22.58
N SER A 158 -9.97 -10.20 23.07
CA SER A 158 -9.68 -10.07 24.51
C SER A 158 -10.01 -8.67 25.05
N LEU A 159 -9.78 -7.62 24.25
CA LEU A 159 -10.12 -6.25 24.61
C LEU A 159 -11.63 -6.07 24.70
N LEU A 160 -12.37 -6.58 23.72
CA LEU A 160 -13.84 -6.52 23.71
C LEU A 160 -14.44 -7.25 24.92
N GLU A 161 -13.92 -8.42 25.27
CA GLU A 161 -14.37 -9.16 26.45
C GLU A 161 -14.11 -8.38 27.74
N TYR A 162 -12.97 -7.69 27.85
CA TYR A 162 -12.66 -6.82 28.98
C TYR A 162 -13.62 -5.63 29.06
N GLU A 163 -13.90 -4.97 27.94
CA GLU A 163 -14.87 -3.86 27.89
C GLU A 163 -16.26 -4.29 28.34
N HIS A 164 -16.74 -5.46 27.90
CA HIS A 164 -18.00 -6.03 28.36
C HIS A 164 -18.00 -6.29 29.88
N LYS A 165 -16.91 -6.82 30.44
CA LYS A 165 -16.78 -7.01 31.90
C LYS A 165 -16.85 -5.67 32.65
N CYS A 166 -16.16 -4.64 32.15
CA CYS A 166 -16.21 -3.31 32.74
C CYS A 166 -17.60 -2.68 32.65
N GLN A 167 -18.30 -2.86 31.53
CA GLN A 167 -19.69 -2.41 31.37
C GLN A 167 -20.62 -3.11 32.37
N PHE A 168 -20.52 -4.44 32.47
CA PHE A 168 -21.30 -5.22 33.43
C PHE A 168 -21.11 -4.75 34.89
N ILE A 169 -19.87 -4.46 35.29
CA ILE A 169 -19.58 -3.94 36.64
C ILE A 169 -20.21 -2.56 36.84
N ARG A 170 -20.12 -1.67 35.84
CA ARG A 170 -20.74 -0.34 35.88
C ARG A 170 -22.25 -0.44 36.02
N ASP A 171 -22.90 -1.26 35.20
CA ASP A 171 -24.36 -1.44 35.23
C ASP A 171 -24.82 -1.99 36.58
N LYS A 172 -24.11 -2.99 37.11
CA LYS A 172 -24.39 -3.55 38.44
C LYS A 172 -24.28 -2.50 39.56
N ASN A 173 -23.30 -1.60 39.48
CA ASN A 173 -23.14 -0.52 40.46
C ASN A 173 -24.24 0.54 40.34
N ILE A 174 -24.66 0.87 39.11
CA ILE A 174 -25.78 1.79 38.88
C ILE A 174 -27.08 1.23 39.45
N ILE A 175 -27.40 -0.05 39.16
CA ILE A 175 -28.60 -0.70 39.70
C ILE A 175 -28.61 -0.65 41.23
N LYS A 176 -27.49 -1.00 41.88
CA LYS A 176 -27.36 -0.90 43.34
C LYS A 176 -27.61 0.51 43.88
N GLN A 177 -27.22 1.56 43.17
CA GLN A 177 -27.48 2.94 43.60
C GLN A 177 -28.96 3.33 43.46
N LEU A 178 -29.66 2.73 42.49
CA LEU A 178 -31.10 2.95 42.27
C LEU A 178 -31.96 2.15 43.26
N GLU A 179 -31.51 0.97 43.71
CA GLU A 179 -32.23 0.15 44.70
C GLU A 179 -32.13 0.66 46.15
N VAL A 180 -31.21 1.60 46.43
CA VAL A 180 -30.95 2.16 47.77
C VAL A 180 -31.66 3.51 47.99
N ASN A 181 -32.36 4.03 46.97
CA ASN A 181 -33.26 5.19 47.07
C ASN A 181 -34.73 4.75 46.98
#